data_AF-A0A538AXW3-F1
#
_entry.id   AF-A0A538AXW3-F1
#
_cell.length_a   1.000
_cell.length_b   1.000
_cell.length_c   1.000
_cell.angle_alpha   90.00
_cell.angle_beta   90.00
_cell.angle_gamma   90.00
#
_symmetry.space_group_name_H-M   'P 1'
#
loop_
_entity.id
_entity.type
_entity.pdbx_description
1 polymer ?
#
loop_
_entity_poly.entity_id
_entity_poly.type
_entity_poly.pdbx_seq_one_letter_code
_entity_poly.pdbx_strand_id
1 'polypeptide(L)'
;MNEAIANYRELRPVLGDTVKMLWFCGGHSFTGTGPLVSSCEAGNSDAVINARILAWFKRYLDRNTTVNTGPQIEYQLQGGSFRSVDALPSTTVPIKGSATVVNLVAPTSGQVLAAGPGNADSTRIRIAVPAGSALLGSGRLRVTVTPTSPETFLFFKLIDTDPSGNAVVVDDQATPLKLFTTGVGQAHTLSLDLAGVAWSVAPGHTISLEISPNSNDFSSSRIPGVSLVTVTGTLPILR
;
A
#
# COMPACT_ATOMS: atom_id res chain seq x y z
N MET A 1 -5.28 -4.14 -2.66
CA MET A 1 -4.80 -5.44 -2.12
C MET A 1 -5.52 -5.90 -0.85
N ASN A 2 -5.97 -5.00 0.04
CA ASN A 2 -6.55 -5.34 1.36
C ASN A 2 -7.73 -6.32 1.31
N GLU A 3 -8.73 -6.06 0.46
CA GLU A 3 -9.90 -6.94 0.31
C GLU A 3 -9.52 -8.34 -0.17
N ALA A 4 -8.53 -8.45 -1.06
CA ALA A 4 -8.01 -9.74 -1.51
C ALA A 4 -7.34 -10.51 -0.35
N ILE A 5 -6.58 -9.82 0.50
CA ILE A 5 -5.99 -10.41 1.72
C ILE A 5 -7.09 -10.89 2.67
N ALA A 6 -8.13 -10.08 2.90
CA ALA A 6 -9.24 -10.42 3.77
C ALA A 6 -9.98 -11.67 3.25
N ASN A 7 -10.37 -11.66 1.98
CA ASN A 7 -11.03 -12.82 1.35
C ASN A 7 -10.16 -14.08 1.42
N TYR A 8 -8.86 -13.98 1.16
CA TYR A 8 -7.95 -15.12 1.27
C TYR A 8 -7.91 -15.67 2.70
N ARG A 9 -7.84 -14.81 3.72
CA ARG A 9 -7.82 -15.21 5.13
C ARG A 9 -9.10 -15.92 5.57
N GLU A 10 -10.25 -15.51 5.04
CA GLU A 10 -11.54 -16.14 5.36
C GLU A 10 -11.77 -17.45 4.58
N LEU A 11 -11.42 -17.49 3.30
CA LEU A 11 -11.69 -18.63 2.43
C LEU A 11 -10.69 -19.77 2.62
N ARG A 12 -9.41 -19.44 2.87
CA ARG A 12 -8.34 -20.44 2.94
C ARG A 12 -8.56 -21.52 4.01
N PRO A 13 -8.98 -21.20 5.25
CA PRO A 13 -9.24 -22.20 6.28
C PRO A 13 -10.37 -23.17 5.92
N VAL A 14 -11.34 -22.72 5.11
CA VAL A 14 -12.53 -23.50 4.74
C VAL A 14 -12.29 -24.34 3.48
N LEU A 15 -11.61 -23.77 2.48
CA LEU A 15 -11.46 -24.37 1.14
C LEU A 15 -10.05 -24.97 0.88
N GLY A 16 -9.11 -24.79 1.80
CA GLY A 16 -7.76 -25.34 1.74
C GLY A 16 -6.99 -24.91 0.49
N ASP A 17 -6.20 -25.84 -0.07
CA ASP A 17 -5.30 -25.65 -1.22
C ASP A 17 -5.95 -25.17 -2.52
N THR A 18 -7.28 -25.17 -2.59
CA THR A 18 -8.04 -24.70 -3.74
C THR A 18 -8.01 -23.17 -3.87
N VAL A 19 -7.87 -22.46 -2.75
CA VAL A 19 -7.81 -20.99 -2.74
C VAL A 19 -6.36 -20.57 -2.95
N LYS A 20 -6.14 -19.82 -4.02
CA LYS A 20 -4.87 -19.22 -4.41
C LYS A 20 -5.01 -17.70 -4.41
N MET A 21 -3.93 -16.99 -4.13
CA MET A 21 -3.89 -15.53 -4.23
C MET A 21 -2.76 -15.13 -5.17
N LEU A 22 -3.09 -14.34 -6.19
CA LEU A 22 -2.12 -13.79 -7.12
C LEU A 22 -2.29 -12.28 -7.17
N TRP A 23 -1.19 -11.56 -6.93
CA TRP A 23 -1.11 -10.13 -7.16
C TRP A 23 -0.21 -9.82 -8.32
N PHE A 24 -0.59 -8.81 -9.08
CA PHE A 24 0.21 -8.29 -10.18
C PHE A 24 0.15 -6.78 -10.13
N CYS A 25 1.17 -6.14 -10.69
CA CYS A 25 1.17 -4.72 -10.93
C CYS A 25 0.19 -4.42 -12.06
N GLY A 26 -0.95 -3.85 -11.70
CA GLY A 26 -1.98 -3.40 -12.63
C GLY A 26 -2.87 -2.36 -11.96
N GLY A 27 -3.79 -1.78 -12.72
CA GLY A 27 -4.67 -0.71 -12.24
C GLY A 27 -5.40 -0.06 -13.40
N HIS A 28 -6.01 1.10 -13.15
CA HIS A 28 -6.49 1.99 -14.22
C HIS A 28 -5.41 3.02 -14.63
N SER A 29 -4.20 2.90 -14.09
CA SER A 29 -3.01 3.61 -14.56
C SER A 29 -2.68 3.21 -16.00
N PHE A 30 -2.09 4.14 -16.74
CA PHE A 30 -1.83 3.95 -18.16
C PHE A 30 -0.41 3.44 -18.38
N THR A 31 -0.28 2.47 -19.28
CA THR A 31 1.02 2.03 -19.80
C THR A 31 1.66 3.12 -20.67
N GLY A 32 3.00 3.23 -20.65
CA GLY A 32 3.74 4.08 -21.60
C GLY A 32 4.83 4.95 -20.99
N THR A 33 5.09 6.10 -21.61
CA THR A 33 5.99 7.16 -21.09
C THR A 33 5.16 8.41 -20.84
N GLY A 34 5.22 8.96 -19.63
CA GLY A 34 4.43 10.13 -19.25
C GLY A 34 4.15 10.22 -17.76
N PRO A 35 3.50 11.30 -17.29
CA PRO A 35 3.24 11.54 -15.87
C PRO A 35 2.16 10.65 -15.24
N LEU A 36 1.56 9.74 -16.03
CA LEU A 36 0.48 8.83 -15.64
C LEU A 36 0.90 7.36 -15.58
N VAL A 37 2.21 7.10 -15.67
CA VAL A 37 2.77 5.74 -15.66
C VAL A 37 2.90 5.26 -14.22
N SER A 38 2.38 4.06 -13.95
CA SER A 38 2.48 3.45 -12.62
C SER A 38 3.92 3.16 -12.23
N SER A 39 4.22 3.26 -10.93
CA SER A 39 5.52 2.84 -10.37
C SER A 39 5.71 1.31 -10.34
N CYS A 40 4.66 0.52 -10.62
CA CYS A 40 4.65 -0.94 -10.55
C CYS A 40 4.55 -1.61 -11.94
N GLU A 41 4.02 -0.92 -12.97
CA GLU A 41 3.70 -1.53 -14.27
C GLU A 41 4.93 -1.87 -15.14
N ALA A 42 5.60 -2.98 -14.82
CA ALA A 42 6.67 -3.57 -15.62
C ALA A 42 6.41 -5.05 -15.96
N GLY A 43 6.98 -5.55 -17.06
CA GLY A 43 6.92 -6.97 -17.46
C GLY A 43 5.63 -7.38 -18.18
N ASN A 44 5.42 -8.70 -18.32
CA ASN A 44 4.24 -9.30 -18.96
C ASN A 44 3.45 -10.13 -17.94
N SER A 45 2.55 -9.46 -17.22
CA SER A 45 1.72 -10.07 -16.18
C SER A 45 0.68 -11.05 -16.76
N ASP A 46 0.19 -10.78 -17.98
CA ASP A 46 -0.85 -11.56 -18.64
C ASP A 46 -0.46 -13.02 -18.84
N ALA A 47 0.79 -13.28 -19.25
CA ALA A 47 1.27 -14.64 -19.46
C ALA A 47 1.22 -15.47 -18.16
N VAL A 48 1.62 -14.89 -17.02
CA VAL A 48 1.62 -15.57 -15.72
C VAL A 48 0.19 -15.78 -15.23
N ILE A 49 -0.65 -14.74 -15.29
CA ILE A 49 -2.05 -14.79 -14.85
C ILE A 49 -2.82 -15.86 -15.65
N ASN A 50 -2.73 -15.82 -16.98
CA ASN A 50 -3.41 -16.78 -17.84
C ASN A 50 -2.95 -18.22 -17.59
N ALA A 51 -1.65 -18.44 -17.39
CA ALA A 51 -1.12 -19.76 -17.06
C ALA A 51 -1.68 -20.30 -15.73
N ARG A 52 -1.81 -19.44 -14.70
CA ARG A 52 -2.37 -19.85 -13.40
C ARG A 52 -3.86 -20.15 -13.47
N ILE A 53 -4.63 -19.31 -14.17
CA ILE A 53 -6.07 -19.52 -14.38
C ILE A 53 -6.31 -20.85 -15.12
N LEU A 54 -5.60 -21.10 -16.22
CA LEU A 54 -5.74 -22.33 -16.99
C LEU A 54 -5.33 -23.58 -16.19
N ALA A 55 -4.24 -23.50 -15.42
CA ALA A 55 -3.82 -24.60 -14.55
C ALA A 55 -4.87 -24.91 -13.46
N TRP A 56 -5.48 -23.88 -12.88
CA TRP A 56 -6.56 -24.03 -11.90
C TRP A 56 -7.79 -24.71 -12.53
N PHE A 57 -8.27 -24.25 -13.69
CA PHE A 57 -9.38 -24.90 -14.38
C PHE A 57 -9.05 -26.34 -14.76
N LYS A 58 -7.87 -26.61 -15.30
CA LYS A 58 -7.46 -27.99 -15.63
C LYS A 58 -7.43 -28.90 -14.39
N ARG A 59 -7.06 -28.38 -13.22
CA ARG A 59 -7.05 -29.15 -11.97
C ARG A 59 -8.45 -29.48 -11.46
N TYR A 60 -9.35 -28.50 -11.45
CA TYR A 60 -10.64 -28.60 -10.75
C TYR A 60 -11.84 -28.82 -11.67
N LEU A 61 -11.86 -28.21 -12.86
CA LEU A 61 -12.91 -28.39 -13.85
C LEU A 61 -12.69 -29.68 -14.67
N ASP A 62 -11.49 -29.88 -15.21
CA ASP A 62 -11.15 -31.12 -15.95
C ASP A 62 -10.82 -32.29 -15.01
N ARG A 63 -10.79 -32.04 -13.69
CA ARG A 63 -10.45 -33.02 -12.63
C ARG A 63 -9.08 -33.69 -12.80
N ASN A 64 -8.15 -33.05 -13.49
CA ASN A 64 -6.82 -33.61 -13.71
C ASN A 64 -5.92 -33.38 -12.48
N THR A 65 -5.75 -34.41 -11.65
CA THR A 65 -5.05 -34.28 -10.37
C THR A 65 -3.54 -34.10 -10.45
N THR A 66 -2.97 -34.31 -11.64
CA THR A 66 -1.52 -34.18 -11.90
C THR A 66 -1.08 -32.74 -12.13
N VAL A 67 -2.03 -31.81 -12.34
CA VAL A 67 -1.73 -30.42 -12.65
C VAL A 67 -1.37 -29.65 -11.38
N ASN A 68 -0.19 -29.03 -11.40
CA ASN A 68 0.20 -28.07 -10.37
C ASN A 68 -0.46 -26.71 -10.64
N THR A 69 -1.24 -26.21 -9.68
CA THR A 69 -1.94 -24.92 -9.76
C THR A 69 -1.06 -23.74 -9.34
N GLY A 70 0.18 -24.00 -8.92
CA GLY A 70 1.13 -23.00 -8.50
C GLY A 70 1.15 -22.74 -6.99
N PRO A 71 1.94 -21.74 -6.55
CA PRO A 71 2.12 -21.40 -5.15
C PRO A 71 0.83 -20.90 -4.50
N GLN A 72 0.77 -20.87 -3.17
CA GLN A 72 -0.41 -20.40 -2.45
C GLN A 72 -0.62 -18.90 -2.62
N ILE A 73 0.47 -18.14 -2.52
CA ILE A 73 0.51 -16.71 -2.75
C ILE A 73 1.59 -16.44 -3.78
N GLU A 74 1.21 -15.79 -4.87
CA GLU A 74 2.11 -15.27 -5.88
C GLU A 74 1.93 -13.76 -5.99
N TYR A 75 3.01 -13.03 -6.21
CA TYR A 75 2.95 -11.57 -6.32
C TYR A 75 4.01 -11.06 -7.27
N GLN A 76 3.66 -10.04 -8.04
CA GLN A 76 4.60 -9.31 -8.88
C GLN A 76 5.28 -8.21 -8.05
N LEU A 77 6.59 -8.06 -8.24
CA LEU A 77 7.35 -6.92 -7.78
C LEU A 77 7.35 -5.83 -8.85
N GLN A 78 7.62 -4.59 -8.45
CA GLN A 78 7.61 -3.42 -9.33
C GLN A 78 8.54 -3.52 -10.56
N GLY A 79 9.59 -4.35 -10.50
CA GLY A 79 10.46 -4.65 -11.64
C GLY A 79 9.86 -5.64 -12.65
N GLY A 80 8.61 -6.07 -12.45
CA GLY A 80 7.87 -6.97 -13.31
C GLY A 80 8.06 -8.47 -13.02
N SER A 81 8.98 -8.83 -12.12
CA SER A 81 9.22 -10.22 -11.76
C SER A 81 8.21 -10.75 -10.75
N PHE A 82 7.73 -11.97 -10.94
CA PHE A 82 6.91 -12.66 -9.94
C PHE A 82 7.76 -13.36 -8.87
N ARG A 83 7.20 -13.44 -7.67
CA ARG A 83 7.71 -14.14 -6.49
C ARG A 83 6.56 -14.86 -5.81
N SER A 84 6.87 -15.77 -4.91
CA SER A 84 5.86 -16.56 -4.20
C SER A 84 6.21 -16.81 -2.76
N VAL A 85 5.17 -16.97 -1.93
CA VAL A 85 5.25 -17.41 -0.54
C VAL A 85 4.11 -18.36 -0.22
N ASP A 86 4.30 -19.22 0.79
CA ASP A 86 3.24 -20.12 1.24
C ASP A 86 2.22 -19.42 2.16
N ALA A 87 2.65 -18.35 2.83
CA ALA A 87 1.83 -17.54 3.73
C ALA A 87 2.31 -16.08 3.75
N LEU A 88 1.41 -15.17 4.13
CA LEU A 88 1.79 -13.77 4.34
C LEU A 88 2.79 -13.64 5.49
N PRO A 89 3.69 -12.64 5.45
CA PRO A 89 4.75 -12.53 6.44
C PRO A 89 4.19 -12.29 7.85
N SER A 90 4.74 -13.00 8.82
CA SER A 90 4.55 -12.72 10.25
C SER A 90 5.59 -11.74 10.79
N THR A 91 6.73 -11.60 10.09
CA THR A 91 7.78 -10.65 10.46
C THR A 91 7.33 -9.23 10.13
N THR A 92 7.50 -8.32 11.09
CA THR A 92 7.16 -6.91 10.91
C THR A 92 8.26 -6.00 11.43
N VAL A 93 8.29 -4.77 10.93
CA VAL A 93 9.08 -3.67 11.50
C VAL A 93 8.16 -2.63 12.12
N PRO A 94 8.57 -1.95 13.20
CA PRO A 94 7.74 -0.95 13.85
C PRO A 94 7.65 0.34 13.04
N ILE A 95 6.48 0.96 13.07
CA ILE A 95 6.24 2.33 12.63
C ILE A 95 6.00 3.15 13.90
N LYS A 96 6.74 4.24 14.09
CA LYS A 96 6.52 5.17 15.20
C LYS A 96 6.95 6.57 14.80
N GLY A 97 6.09 7.55 15.02
CA GLY A 97 6.46 8.94 14.81
C GLY A 97 5.34 9.92 15.09
N SER A 98 5.62 11.18 14.80
CA SER A 98 4.67 12.27 14.93
C SER A 98 4.81 13.22 13.75
N ALA A 99 3.73 13.87 13.39
CA ALA A 99 3.64 14.78 12.26
C ALA A 99 2.75 15.97 12.61
N THR A 100 3.09 17.13 12.05
CA THR A 100 2.21 18.29 12.02
C THR A 100 1.79 18.45 10.56
N VAL A 101 0.53 18.14 10.28
CA VAL A 101 -0.01 18.21 8.92
C VAL A 101 -0.79 19.51 8.78
N VAL A 102 -0.40 20.35 7.83
CA VAL A 102 -1.01 21.66 7.60
C VAL A 102 -1.78 21.61 6.28
N ASN A 103 -3.10 21.70 6.33
CA ASN A 103 -3.91 21.79 5.12
C ASN A 103 -4.08 23.25 4.68
N LEU A 104 -3.52 23.61 3.53
CA LEU A 104 -3.63 24.94 2.92
C LEU A 104 -4.67 25.01 1.79
N VAL A 105 -5.46 23.96 1.55
CA VAL A 105 -6.48 23.86 0.48
C VAL A 105 -5.88 23.80 -0.95
N ALA A 106 -4.56 23.98 -1.12
CA ALA A 106 -3.76 23.69 -2.32
C ALA A 106 -2.27 23.46 -1.92
N PRO A 107 -1.42 22.75 -2.69
CA PRO A 107 -1.67 21.87 -3.85
C PRO A 107 -1.85 20.39 -3.48
N THR A 108 -2.51 19.63 -4.36
CA THR A 108 -2.77 18.19 -4.19
C THR A 108 -1.60 17.34 -4.69
N SER A 109 -1.41 16.15 -4.12
CA SER A 109 -0.36 15.20 -4.54
C SER A 109 -0.93 14.04 -5.37
N GLY A 110 -0.16 13.55 -6.35
CA GLY A 110 -0.57 12.41 -7.18
C GLY A 110 -1.51 12.72 -8.34
N GLN A 111 -2.01 11.65 -8.96
CA GLN A 111 -2.91 11.63 -10.12
C GLN A 111 -4.27 11.05 -9.73
N VAL A 112 -5.28 11.19 -10.60
CA VAL A 112 -6.65 10.72 -10.33
C VAL A 112 -6.75 9.20 -10.07
N LEU A 113 -5.77 8.43 -10.52
CA LEU A 113 -5.77 6.96 -10.45
C LEU A 113 -4.53 6.38 -9.78
N ALA A 114 -3.64 7.23 -9.27
CA ALA A 114 -2.35 6.82 -8.71
C ALA A 114 -1.88 7.84 -7.67
N ALA A 115 -1.61 7.38 -6.45
CA ALA A 115 -1.05 8.24 -5.42
C ALA A 115 0.35 8.70 -5.82
N GLY A 116 0.66 9.97 -5.55
CA GLY A 116 2.00 10.53 -5.71
C GLY A 116 2.54 11.05 -4.39
N PRO A 117 3.86 11.28 -4.31
CA PRO A 117 4.47 11.87 -3.13
C PRO A 117 3.85 13.24 -2.81
N GLY A 118 3.70 13.53 -1.52
CA GLY A 118 3.14 14.74 -0.97
C GLY A 118 3.93 15.99 -1.35
N ASN A 119 3.26 17.14 -1.31
CA ASN A 119 3.90 18.44 -1.49
C ASN A 119 4.55 18.89 -0.16
N ALA A 120 4.94 20.17 -0.08
CA ALA A 120 5.59 20.75 1.10
C ALA A 120 4.76 20.71 2.40
N ASP A 121 3.47 20.36 2.31
CA ASP A 121 2.51 20.21 3.40
C ASP A 121 2.44 18.77 3.97
N SER A 122 3.23 17.85 3.42
CA SER A 122 3.34 16.48 3.90
C SER A 122 4.49 16.30 4.90
N THR A 123 4.35 15.33 5.80
CA THR A 123 5.43 14.92 6.71
C THR A 123 5.75 13.46 6.48
N ARG A 124 7.05 13.12 6.44
CA ARG A 124 7.54 11.75 6.33
C ARG A 124 8.16 11.27 7.64
N ILE A 125 7.72 10.09 8.08
CA ILE A 125 8.25 9.37 9.23
C ILE A 125 9.07 8.19 8.70
N ARG A 126 10.37 8.21 8.96
CA ARG A 126 11.28 7.15 8.49
C ARG A 126 10.95 5.81 9.17
N ILE A 127 10.90 4.74 8.37
CA ILE A 127 10.72 3.36 8.84
C ILE A 127 12.05 2.62 8.67
N ALA A 128 12.52 1.98 9.75
CA ALA A 128 13.75 1.19 9.75
C ALA A 128 13.50 -0.18 9.09
N VAL A 129 13.46 -0.20 7.75
CA VAL A 129 13.38 -1.42 6.96
C VAL A 129 14.81 -1.93 6.69
N PRO A 130 15.14 -3.19 7.03
CA PRO A 130 16.44 -3.78 6.70
C PRO A 130 16.71 -3.76 5.19
N ALA A 131 17.97 -3.54 4.81
CA ALA A 131 18.36 -3.56 3.40
C ALA A 131 18.10 -4.93 2.78
N GLY A 132 17.60 -4.94 1.53
CA GLY A 132 17.26 -6.16 0.80
C GLY A 132 15.92 -6.79 1.19
N SER A 133 15.19 -6.20 2.15
CA SER A 133 13.83 -6.66 2.47
C SER A 133 12.84 -6.34 1.34
N ALA A 134 11.75 -7.11 1.30
CA ALA A 134 10.56 -6.78 0.53
C ALA A 134 9.40 -6.46 1.48
N LEU A 135 8.54 -5.53 1.09
CA LEU A 135 7.26 -5.27 1.75
C LEU A 135 6.23 -6.22 1.13
N LEU A 136 5.49 -6.95 1.97
CA LEU A 136 4.43 -7.83 1.47
C LEU A 136 3.25 -7.89 2.45
N GLY A 137 2.09 -7.39 2.02
CA GLY A 137 0.87 -7.37 2.81
C GLY A 137 0.51 -5.97 3.31
N SER A 138 -0.43 -5.88 4.25
CA SER A 138 -0.95 -4.62 4.79
C SER A 138 -0.32 -4.28 6.13
N GLY A 139 0.26 -3.07 6.24
CA GLY A 139 0.64 -2.51 7.54
C GLY A 139 -0.57 -2.17 8.39
N ARG A 140 -0.38 -2.02 9.70
CA ARG A 140 -1.44 -1.62 10.62
C ARG A 140 -0.99 -0.44 11.47
N LEU A 141 -1.81 0.60 11.54
CA LEU A 141 -1.55 1.80 12.30
C LEU A 141 -2.59 1.99 13.41
N ARG A 142 -2.12 2.46 14.56
CA ARG A 142 -2.89 3.22 15.53
C ARG A 142 -2.51 4.69 15.35
N VAL A 143 -3.49 5.52 15.06
CA VAL A 143 -3.31 6.93 14.74
C VAL A 143 -4.05 7.76 15.77
N THR A 144 -3.37 8.70 16.41
CA THR A 144 -4.00 9.72 17.24
C THR A 144 -3.94 11.07 16.53
N VAL A 145 -5.08 11.69 16.30
CA VAL A 145 -5.22 12.97 15.59
C VAL A 145 -5.80 14.01 16.55
N THR A 146 -5.15 15.16 16.66
CA THR A 146 -5.69 16.35 17.35
C THR A 146 -5.88 17.46 16.30
N PRO A 147 -7.11 17.64 15.79
CA PRO A 147 -7.37 18.57 14.69
C PRO A 147 -7.76 19.96 15.21
N THR A 148 -7.41 21.02 14.47
CA THR A 148 -7.87 22.40 14.71
C THR A 148 -9.10 22.78 13.87
N SER A 149 -9.67 21.82 13.15
CA SER A 149 -10.83 21.96 12.26
C SER A 149 -11.85 20.84 12.56
N PRO A 150 -13.16 21.10 12.38
CA PRO A 150 -14.20 20.06 12.56
C PRO A 150 -14.14 18.93 11.54
N GLU A 151 -13.43 19.12 10.43
CA GLU A 151 -13.20 18.11 9.40
C GLU A 151 -11.71 18.05 9.05
N THR A 152 -11.17 16.84 8.94
CA THR A 152 -9.77 16.57 8.61
C THR A 152 -9.71 15.37 7.68
N PHE A 153 -8.92 15.50 6.61
CA PHE A 153 -8.51 14.38 5.76
C PHE A 153 -7.02 14.16 5.93
N LEU A 154 -6.63 12.91 6.10
CA LEU A 154 -5.24 12.48 6.12
C LEU A 154 -5.10 11.31 5.16
N PHE A 155 -4.00 11.30 4.41
CA PHE A 155 -3.63 10.23 3.51
C PHE A 155 -2.30 9.66 3.94
N PHE A 156 -2.28 8.35 4.16
CA PHE A 156 -1.11 7.61 4.60
C PHE A 156 -0.53 6.85 3.40
N LYS A 157 0.73 7.13 3.07
CA LYS A 157 1.42 6.54 1.91
C LYS A 157 2.75 5.96 2.35
N LEU A 158 3.11 4.82 1.79
CA LEU A 158 4.47 4.32 1.91
C LEU A 158 5.29 4.94 0.77
N ILE A 159 6.39 5.59 1.12
CA ILE A 159 7.29 6.23 0.16
C ILE A 159 8.59 5.45 0.13
N ASP A 160 9.03 5.08 -1.06
CA ASP A 160 10.38 4.61 -1.33
C ASP A 160 11.19 5.77 -1.92
N THR A 161 12.29 6.13 -1.25
CA THR A 161 13.20 7.19 -1.70
C THR A 161 14.58 6.62 -1.98
N ASP A 162 15.05 6.83 -3.20
CA ASP A 162 16.37 6.39 -3.67
C ASP A 162 17.51 7.25 -3.07
N PRO A 163 18.78 6.83 -3.22
CA PRO A 163 19.93 7.59 -2.71
C PRO A 163 20.12 8.98 -3.34
N SER A 164 19.52 9.24 -4.50
CA SER A 164 19.55 10.55 -5.18
C SER A 164 18.43 11.49 -4.68
N GLY A 165 17.53 10.99 -3.84
CA GLY A 165 16.39 11.73 -3.30
C GLY A 165 15.11 11.62 -4.13
N ASN A 166 15.08 10.81 -5.19
CA ASN A 166 13.85 10.59 -5.96
C ASN A 166 12.91 9.71 -5.14
N ALA A 167 11.66 10.15 -5.01
CA ALA A 167 10.65 9.49 -4.19
C ALA A 167 9.49 9.00 -5.04
N VAL A 168 9.04 7.77 -4.78
CA VAL A 168 7.83 7.18 -5.38
C VAL A 168 6.91 6.66 -4.27
N VAL A 169 5.60 6.64 -4.55
CA VAL A 169 4.65 5.97 -3.66
C VAL A 169 4.67 4.49 -3.99
N VAL A 170 4.87 3.66 -2.97
CA VAL A 170 4.86 2.20 -3.12
C VAL A 170 3.49 1.75 -3.65
N ASP A 171 3.52 1.02 -4.77
CA ASP A 171 2.34 0.51 -5.50
C ASP A 171 1.29 1.58 -5.87
N ASP A 172 1.69 2.86 -5.88
CA ASP A 172 0.82 4.01 -6.15
C ASP A 172 -0.43 4.06 -5.23
N GLN A 173 -0.35 3.52 -4.02
CA GLN A 173 -1.47 3.44 -3.08
C GLN A 173 -1.42 4.49 -1.97
N ALA A 174 -2.59 5.06 -1.66
CA ALA A 174 -2.82 5.82 -0.43
C ALA A 174 -3.91 5.18 0.42
N THR A 175 -3.79 5.32 1.75
CA THR A 175 -4.86 4.97 2.69
C THR A 175 -5.52 6.24 3.22
N PRO A 176 -6.80 6.49 2.90
CA PRO A 176 -7.50 7.67 3.38
C PRO A 176 -8.00 7.49 4.82
N LEU A 177 -7.93 8.57 5.59
CA LEU A 177 -8.61 8.73 6.86
C LEU A 177 -9.38 10.05 6.82
N LYS A 178 -10.69 9.96 7.00
CA LYS A 178 -11.56 11.13 7.18
C LYS A 178 -12.05 11.18 8.61
N LEU A 179 -11.81 12.29 9.30
CA LEU A 179 -12.27 12.54 10.65
C LEU A 179 -13.22 13.74 10.65
N PHE A 180 -14.43 13.51 11.17
CA PHE A 180 -15.36 14.56 11.54
C PHE A 180 -15.46 14.63 13.07
N THR A 181 -15.42 15.83 13.65
CA THR A 181 -15.47 16.00 15.09
C THR A 181 -16.10 17.33 15.49
N THR A 182 -16.87 17.31 16.58
CA THR A 182 -17.30 18.52 17.31
C THR A 182 -16.32 18.92 18.41
N GLY A 183 -15.40 18.02 18.77
CA GLY A 183 -14.34 18.23 19.76
C GLY A 183 -13.06 18.75 19.14
N VAL A 184 -13.10 19.91 18.49
CA VAL A 184 -11.90 20.55 17.94
C VAL A 184 -10.87 20.77 19.06
N GLY A 185 -9.61 20.42 18.80
CA GLY A 185 -8.53 20.44 19.78
C GLY A 185 -8.47 19.22 20.72
N GLN A 186 -9.40 18.27 20.61
CA GLN A 186 -9.36 17.01 21.36
C GLN A 186 -8.65 15.91 20.56
N ALA A 187 -7.99 15.00 21.27
CA ALA A 187 -7.30 13.87 20.66
C ALA A 187 -8.28 12.73 20.32
N HIS A 188 -8.24 12.26 19.07
CA HIS A 188 -9.03 11.14 18.57
C HIS A 188 -8.11 10.00 18.15
N THR A 189 -8.31 8.79 18.73
CA THR A 189 -7.48 7.62 18.40
C THR A 189 -8.26 6.62 17.56
N LEU A 190 -7.69 6.25 16.42
CA LEU A 190 -8.27 5.35 15.42
C LEU A 190 -7.28 4.24 15.09
N SER A 191 -7.78 3.13 14.54
CA SER A 191 -6.96 2.09 13.94
C SER A 191 -7.32 1.97 12.47
N LEU A 192 -6.31 1.86 11.61
CA LEU A 192 -6.50 1.62 10.18
C LEU A 192 -5.40 0.70 9.65
N ASP A 193 -5.76 -0.11 8.66
CA ASP A 193 -4.80 -0.88 7.89
C ASP A 193 -4.31 -0.03 6.73
N LEU A 194 -3.00 0.02 6.53
CA LEU A 194 -2.40 0.59 5.33
C LEU A 194 -2.78 -0.24 4.11
N ALA A 195 -2.74 0.39 2.95
CA ALA A 195 -2.86 -0.30 1.68
C ALA A 195 -1.86 -1.46 1.63
N GLY A 196 -2.35 -2.64 1.24
CA GLY A 196 -1.50 -3.80 1.07
C GLY A 196 -0.60 -3.61 -0.14
N VAL A 197 0.69 -3.93 0.03
CA VAL A 197 1.74 -3.71 -0.96
C VAL A 197 2.56 -4.97 -1.25
N ALA A 198 3.21 -5.02 -2.40
CA ALA A 198 4.17 -6.04 -2.81
C ALA A 198 5.39 -5.37 -3.48
N TRP A 199 6.39 -4.99 -2.68
CA TRP A 199 7.45 -4.08 -3.13
C TRP A 199 8.84 -4.53 -2.69
N SER A 200 9.82 -4.48 -3.60
CA SER A 200 11.22 -4.75 -3.24
C SER A 200 11.93 -3.46 -2.84
N VAL A 201 12.56 -3.43 -1.67
CA VAL A 201 13.34 -2.27 -1.21
C VAL A 201 14.78 -2.44 -1.69
N ALA A 202 15.18 -1.62 -2.66
CA ALA A 202 16.52 -1.69 -3.24
C ALA A 202 17.62 -1.30 -2.23
N PRO A 203 18.87 -1.76 -2.41
CA PRO A 203 19.97 -1.36 -1.54
C PRO A 203 20.15 0.17 -1.49
N GLY A 204 20.31 0.71 -0.28
CA GLY A 204 20.46 2.14 -0.05
C GLY A 204 19.17 2.95 -0.08
N HIS A 205 18.06 2.37 -0.52
CA HIS A 205 16.76 3.01 -0.50
C HIS A 205 16.20 3.18 0.91
N THR A 206 15.26 4.10 1.04
CA THR A 206 14.69 4.51 2.31
C THR A 206 13.17 4.47 2.27
N ILE A 207 12.58 3.65 3.14
CA ILE A 207 11.12 3.60 3.32
C ILE A 207 10.67 4.60 4.39
N SER A 208 9.60 5.33 4.10
CA SER A 208 8.96 6.25 5.02
C SER A 208 7.43 6.14 4.95
N LEU A 209 6.76 6.41 6.08
CA LEU A 209 5.33 6.70 6.09
C LEU A 209 5.14 8.19 5.87
N GLU A 210 4.56 8.58 4.75
CA GLU A 210 4.12 9.94 4.49
C GLU A 210 2.68 10.13 4.98
N ILE A 211 2.43 11.26 5.64
CA ILE A 211 1.11 11.73 6.04
C ILE A 211 0.89 13.07 5.34
N SER A 212 -0.17 13.14 4.53
CA SER A 212 -0.51 14.32 3.72
C SER A 212 -1.98 14.71 3.89
N PRO A 213 -2.35 16.00 3.72
CA PRO A 213 -3.74 16.45 3.85
C PRO A 213 -4.56 16.31 2.56
N ASN A 214 -3.93 15.88 1.47
CA ASN A 214 -4.50 15.78 0.14
C ASN A 214 -3.91 14.61 -0.64
N SER A 215 -4.73 14.04 -1.52
CA SER A 215 -4.31 13.05 -2.50
C SER A 215 -5.30 13.07 -3.66
N ASN A 216 -4.80 13.18 -4.89
CA ASN A 216 -5.60 13.40 -6.09
C ASN A 216 -6.35 12.13 -6.56
N ASP A 217 -5.89 10.96 -6.13
CA ASP A 217 -6.54 9.65 -6.31
C ASP A 217 -7.80 9.48 -5.45
N PHE A 218 -8.03 10.41 -4.51
CA PHE A 218 -9.22 10.45 -3.68
C PHE A 218 -9.85 11.85 -3.72
N SER A 219 -9.64 12.61 -2.65
CA SER A 219 -10.23 13.92 -2.41
C SER A 219 -9.21 14.75 -1.66
N SER A 220 -9.38 16.06 -1.69
CA SER A 220 -8.56 16.98 -0.91
C SER A 220 -9.40 17.60 0.19
N SER A 221 -8.82 17.79 1.37
CA SER A 221 -9.48 18.55 2.41
C SER A 221 -9.68 19.99 1.92
N ARG A 222 -10.93 20.43 1.85
CA ARG A 222 -11.28 21.80 1.43
C ARG A 222 -11.36 22.78 2.59
N ILE A 223 -11.12 22.31 3.82
CA ILE A 223 -11.18 23.12 5.03
C ILE A 223 -9.75 23.32 5.55
N PRO A 224 -9.23 24.55 5.57
CA PRO A 224 -7.92 24.84 6.13
C PRO A 224 -7.84 24.39 7.58
N GLY A 225 -6.68 23.90 8.00
CA GLY A 225 -6.49 23.49 9.38
C GLY A 225 -5.15 22.81 9.62
N VAL A 226 -4.83 22.65 10.89
CA VAL A 226 -3.64 21.91 11.35
C VAL A 226 -4.10 20.66 12.06
N SER A 227 -3.38 19.57 11.88
CA SER A 227 -3.57 18.33 12.61
C SER A 227 -2.26 17.87 13.19
N LEU A 228 -2.23 17.71 14.52
CA LEU A 228 -1.14 17.02 15.20
C LEU A 228 -1.46 15.53 15.15
N VAL A 229 -0.56 14.75 14.54
CA VAL A 229 -0.75 13.32 14.32
C VAL A 229 0.36 12.57 15.01
N THR A 230 0.01 11.56 15.80
CA THR A 230 0.97 10.56 16.28
C THR A 230 0.57 9.20 15.76
N VAL A 231 1.57 8.40 15.39
CA VAL A 231 1.35 7.07 14.83
C VAL A 231 2.22 6.05 15.54
N THR A 232 1.63 4.89 15.79
CA THR A 232 2.34 3.65 16.13
C THR A 232 1.78 2.52 15.29
N GLY A 233 2.59 1.54 14.95
CA GLY A 233 2.12 0.46 14.09
C GLY A 233 3.20 -0.49 13.66
N THR A 234 2.86 -1.32 12.67
CA THR A 234 3.76 -2.32 12.11
C THR A 234 3.63 -2.39 10.60
N LEU A 235 4.73 -2.71 9.93
CA LEU A 235 4.81 -2.96 8.49
C LEU A 235 5.34 -4.38 8.25
N PRO A 236 4.59 -5.27 7.58
CA PRO A 236 5.05 -6.60 7.21
C PRO A 236 6.22 -6.58 6.23
N ILE A 237 7.22 -7.42 6.47
CA ILE A 237 8.39 -7.56 5.60
C ILE A 237 8.77 -9.01 5.36
N LEU A 238 9.43 -9.26 4.24
CA LEU A 238 10.22 -10.45 3.93
C LEU A 238 11.71 -10.10 3.93
N ARG A 239 12.55 -11.09 4.23
CA ARG A 239 14.01 -11.00 4.14
C ARG A 239 14.53 -12.08 3.21
#